data_AF-A0A327TA61-F1
#
_entry.id   AF-A0A327TA61-F1
#
_cell.length_a   1.000
_cell.length_b   1.000
_cell.length_c   1.000
_cell.angle_alpha   90.00
_cell.angle_beta   90.00
_cell.angle_gamma   90.00
#
_symmetry.space_group_name_H-M   'P 1'
#
loop_
_entity.id
_entity.type
_entity.pdbx_description
1 polymer ?
#
loop_
_entity_poly.entity_id
_entity_poly.type
_entity_poly.pdbx_seq_one_letter_code
_entity_poly.pdbx_strand_id
1 'polypeptide(L)'
;MSVSEKTIATLNDLTEINNDRVAGFEKAIADIKDENIDLKAIFLKYSEQSRKFSQELTAIVAGYGEDVETGNSVSGTLHRAWIDVKSLFGGSDRASILSEAERGEDAIKAAYKLALEEGELSASALETVTRQAGDIKAAHDAIKVLRDAAKAVS
;
A
#
# COMPACT_ATOMS: atom_id res chain seq x y z
N MET A 1 -22.06 -10.67 9.14
CA MET A 1 -21.22 -10.84 7.94
C MET A 1 -20.60 -12.23 7.96
N SER A 2 -20.70 -12.98 6.88
CA SER A 2 -20.00 -14.25 6.68
C SER A 2 -18.48 -14.02 6.59
N VAL A 3 -17.68 -15.08 6.73
CA VAL A 3 -16.22 -15.01 6.55
C VAL A 3 -15.86 -14.50 5.14
N SER A 4 -16.62 -14.93 4.12
CA SER A 4 -16.44 -14.47 2.73
C SER A 4 -16.71 -12.97 2.59
N GLU A 5 -17.80 -12.45 3.18
CA GLU A 5 -18.11 -11.01 3.15
C GLU A 5 -17.02 -10.17 3.82
N LYS A 6 -16.51 -10.61 4.98
CA LYS A 6 -15.41 -9.93 5.68
C LYS A 6 -14.11 -9.97 4.89
N THR A 7 -13.77 -11.13 4.31
CA THR A 7 -12.60 -11.26 3.43
C THR A 7 -12.71 -10.30 2.25
N ILE A 8 -13.84 -10.26 1.54
CA ILE A 8 -14.07 -9.33 0.42
C ILE A 8 -13.87 -7.88 0.87
N ALA A 9 -14.41 -7.52 2.04
CA ALA A 9 -14.26 -6.19 2.63
C ALA A 9 -12.80 -5.79 2.77
N THR A 10 -12.03 -6.62 3.48
CA THR A 10 -10.62 -6.35 3.77
C THR A 10 -9.77 -6.32 2.50
N LEU A 11 -10.03 -7.20 1.53
CA LEU A 11 -9.27 -7.23 0.27
C LEU A 11 -9.58 -6.01 -0.61
N ASN A 12 -10.82 -5.51 -0.61
CA ASN A 12 -11.17 -4.26 -1.29
C ASN A 12 -10.47 -3.06 -0.63
N ASP A 13 -10.44 -2.98 0.69
CA ASP A 13 -9.71 -1.94 1.42
C ASP A 13 -8.21 -1.97 1.05
N LEU A 14 -7.57 -3.14 1.10
CA LEU A 14 -6.16 -3.26 0.70
C LEU A 14 -5.93 -2.92 -0.79
N THR A 15 -6.89 -3.21 -1.66
CA THR A 15 -6.80 -2.87 -3.09
C THR A 15 -6.80 -1.36 -3.29
N GLU A 16 -7.70 -0.63 -2.63
CA GLU A 16 -7.74 0.83 -2.72
C GLU A 16 -6.48 1.45 -2.09
N ILE A 17 -5.93 0.91 -1.00
CA ILE A 17 -4.65 1.38 -0.41
C ILE A 17 -3.49 1.23 -1.41
N ASN A 18 -3.40 0.11 -2.11
CA ASN A 18 -2.37 -0.08 -3.12
C ASN A 18 -2.55 0.86 -4.32
N ASN A 19 -3.79 1.18 -4.71
CA ASN A 19 -4.05 2.17 -5.75
C ASN A 19 -3.65 3.58 -5.32
N ASP A 20 -3.82 3.93 -4.05
CA ASP A 20 -3.33 5.19 -3.49
C ASP A 20 -1.81 5.23 -3.40
N ARG A 21 -1.17 4.11 -3.02
CA ARG A 21 0.30 3.95 -3.03
C ARG A 21 0.90 4.21 -4.39
N VAL A 22 0.30 3.64 -5.44
CA VAL A 22 0.63 3.91 -6.84
C VAL A 22 0.61 5.42 -7.11
N ALA A 23 -0.53 6.05 -6.85
CA ALA A 23 -0.74 7.45 -7.23
C ALA A 23 0.24 8.38 -6.49
N GLY A 24 0.55 8.04 -5.23
CA GLY A 24 1.57 8.72 -4.44
C GLY A 24 2.97 8.64 -5.07
N PHE A 25 3.41 7.43 -5.45
CA PHE A 25 4.71 7.28 -6.12
C PHE A 25 4.75 7.93 -7.51
N GLU A 26 3.68 7.85 -8.29
CA GLU A 26 3.62 8.49 -9.60
C GLU A 26 3.72 10.02 -9.50
N LYS A 27 3.03 10.61 -8.52
CA LYS A 27 3.17 12.03 -8.21
C LYS A 27 4.60 12.37 -7.79
N ALA A 28 5.20 11.59 -6.89
CA ALA A 28 6.58 11.81 -6.47
C ALA A 28 7.57 11.72 -7.65
N ILE A 29 7.37 10.77 -8.58
CA ILE A 29 8.18 10.65 -9.80
C ILE A 29 8.06 11.88 -10.70
N ALA A 30 6.85 12.43 -10.84
CA ALA A 30 6.60 13.63 -11.62
C ALA A 30 7.28 14.87 -11.03
N ASP A 31 7.34 14.96 -9.70
CA ASP A 31 7.90 16.11 -8.97
C ASP A 31 9.42 16.01 -8.72
N ILE A 32 10.05 14.84 -8.96
CA ILE A 32 11.50 14.65 -8.77
C ILE A 32 12.31 15.50 -9.77
N LYS A 33 13.23 16.30 -9.21
CA LYS A 33 14.27 17.04 -9.92
C LYS A 33 15.49 16.16 -10.27
N ASP A 34 16.31 16.62 -11.22
CA ASP A 34 17.47 15.90 -11.74
C ASP A 34 18.49 15.48 -10.67
N GLU A 35 18.67 16.30 -9.63
CA GLU A 35 19.56 15.98 -8.49
C GLU A 35 19.13 14.74 -7.67
N ASN A 36 17.90 14.25 -7.86
CA ASN A 36 17.33 13.08 -7.19
C ASN A 36 16.82 12.02 -8.19
N ILE A 37 17.35 12.02 -9.42
CA ILE A 37 16.88 11.15 -10.51
C ILE A 37 16.95 9.65 -10.15
N ASP A 38 17.87 9.26 -9.27
CA ASP A 38 18.04 7.88 -8.80
C ASP A 38 16.80 7.36 -8.04
N LEU A 39 16.04 8.25 -7.39
CA LEU A 39 14.82 7.88 -6.68
C LEU A 39 13.69 7.43 -7.63
N LYS A 40 13.70 7.87 -8.90
CA LYS A 40 12.63 7.52 -9.86
C LYS A 40 12.53 6.02 -10.07
N ALA A 41 13.66 5.33 -10.19
CA ALA A 41 13.68 3.88 -10.41
C ALA A 41 13.09 3.12 -9.22
N ILE A 42 13.35 3.60 -8.00
CA ILE A 42 12.86 2.99 -6.76
C ILE A 42 11.35 3.20 -6.61
N PHE A 43 10.88 4.43 -6.86
CA PHE A 43 9.45 4.74 -6.79
C PHE A 43 8.66 4.05 -7.90
N LEU A 44 9.23 3.91 -9.11
CA LEU A 44 8.59 3.14 -10.18
C LEU A 44 8.42 1.67 -9.80
N LYS A 45 9.49 1.05 -9.26
CA LYS A 45 9.44 -0.33 -8.76
C LYS A 45 8.32 -0.53 -7.74
N TYR A 46 8.17 0.39 -6.79
CA TYR A 46 7.13 0.26 -5.76
C TYR A 46 5.73 0.59 -6.29
N SER A 47 5.60 1.48 -7.26
CA SER A 47 4.34 1.67 -7.99
C SER A 47 3.92 0.37 -8.69
N GLU A 48 4.81 -0.26 -9.46
CA GLU A 48 4.54 -1.52 -10.15
C GLU A 48 4.21 -2.67 -9.20
N GLN A 49 4.92 -2.78 -8.08
CA GLN A 49 4.61 -3.74 -7.01
C GLN A 49 3.18 -3.55 -6.49
N SER A 50 2.78 -2.31 -6.26
CA SER A 50 1.43 -1.98 -5.77
C SER A 50 0.35 -2.35 -6.78
N ARG A 51 0.60 -2.10 -8.08
CA ARG A 51 -0.30 -2.53 -9.16
C ARG A 51 -0.51 -4.03 -9.17
N LYS A 52 0.58 -4.78 -9.03
CA LYS A 52 0.54 -6.24 -8.94
C LYS A 52 -0.30 -6.68 -7.73
N PHE A 53 -0.13 -6.05 -6.58
CA PHE A 53 -0.88 -6.40 -5.38
C PHE A 53 -2.37 -6.13 -5.55
N SER A 54 -2.76 -4.95 -6.06
CA SER A 54 -4.17 -4.66 -6.39
C SER A 54 -4.79 -5.72 -7.30
N GLN A 55 -4.06 -6.18 -8.33
CA GLN A 55 -4.53 -7.21 -9.26
C GLN A 55 -4.73 -8.57 -8.58
N GLU A 56 -3.76 -9.00 -7.75
CA GLU A 56 -3.84 -10.25 -7.00
C GLU A 56 -5.04 -10.25 -6.04
N LEU A 57 -5.24 -9.17 -5.29
CA LEU A 57 -6.34 -9.03 -4.34
C LEU A 57 -7.70 -9.01 -5.06
N THR A 58 -7.81 -8.25 -6.16
CA THR A 58 -9.02 -8.19 -6.99
C THR A 58 -9.38 -9.56 -7.57
N ALA A 59 -8.38 -10.34 -8.00
CA ALA A 59 -8.61 -11.69 -8.52
C ALA A 59 -9.17 -12.64 -7.45
N ILE A 60 -8.71 -12.51 -6.20
CA ILE A 60 -9.25 -13.27 -5.07
C ILE A 60 -10.70 -12.86 -4.79
N VAL A 61 -10.99 -11.55 -4.75
CA VAL A 61 -12.36 -11.03 -4.57
C VAL A 61 -13.31 -11.55 -5.65
N ALA A 62 -12.89 -11.53 -6.92
CA ALA A 62 -13.68 -12.03 -8.04
C ALA A 62 -14.05 -13.52 -7.89
N GLY A 63 -13.16 -14.32 -7.27
CA GLY A 63 -13.43 -15.73 -6.96
C GLY A 63 -14.54 -15.96 -5.94
N TYR A 64 -14.93 -14.95 -5.16
CA TYR A 64 -16.08 -15.02 -4.23
C TYR A 64 -17.40 -14.59 -4.87
N GLY A 65 -17.38 -13.95 -6.04
CA GLY A 65 -18.54 -13.30 -6.65
C GLY A 65 -19.69 -14.24 -7.06
N GLU A 66 -19.47 -15.56 -7.07
CA GLU A 66 -20.53 -16.55 -7.27
C GLU A 66 -21.31 -16.89 -5.98
N ASP A 67 -20.73 -16.65 -4.79
CA ASP A 67 -21.25 -17.10 -3.49
C ASP A 67 -21.89 -15.98 -2.64
N VAL A 68 -21.75 -14.70 -3.03
CA VAL A 68 -22.24 -13.56 -2.24
C VAL A 68 -23.16 -12.71 -3.10
N GLU A 69 -24.46 -12.64 -2.76
CA GLU A 69 -25.36 -11.67 -3.39
C GLU A 69 -24.75 -10.27 -3.21
N THR A 70 -24.49 -9.59 -4.32
CA THR A 70 -23.92 -8.25 -4.37
C THR A 70 -24.92 -7.22 -3.86
N GLY A 71 -25.28 -7.30 -2.58
CA GLY A 71 -26.02 -6.29 -1.86
C GLY A 71 -25.07 -5.16 -1.47
N ASN A 72 -25.37 -3.95 -1.93
CA ASN A 72 -24.74 -2.71 -1.51
C ASN A 72 -24.46 -2.69 0.00
N SER A 73 -23.17 -2.77 0.37
CA SER A 73 -22.58 -2.42 1.68
C SER A 73 -21.55 -3.47 2.08
N VAL A 74 -20.35 -3.35 1.52
CA VAL A 74 -19.16 -3.91 2.18
C VAL A 74 -18.22 -2.74 2.49
N SER A 75 -18.69 -1.84 3.36
CA SER A 75 -17.82 -0.90 4.05
C SER A 75 -16.93 -1.71 4.97
N GLY A 76 -15.63 -1.78 4.69
CA GLY A 76 -14.71 -2.63 5.42
C GLY A 76 -14.50 -2.21 6.88
N THR A 77 -14.10 -3.19 7.69
CA THR A 77 -13.71 -3.01 9.10
C THR A 77 -12.43 -2.19 9.24
N LEU A 78 -11.68 -1.94 8.15
CA LEU A 78 -10.57 -0.98 8.09
C LEU A 78 -11.09 0.47 8.04
N HIS A 79 -12.09 0.77 8.87
CA HIS A 79 -12.84 2.00 8.80
C HIS A 79 -11.99 3.15 9.39
N ARG A 80 -11.39 3.94 8.49
CA ARG A 80 -10.87 5.32 8.71
C ARG A 80 -9.42 5.48 9.19
N ALA A 81 -8.49 4.65 8.72
CA ALA A 81 -7.05 4.99 8.78
C ALA A 81 -6.46 5.29 7.39
N TRP A 82 -7.30 5.74 6.45
CA TRP A 82 -6.85 6.26 5.16
C TRP A 82 -6.13 7.59 5.42
N ILE A 83 -4.84 7.51 5.72
CA ILE A 83 -3.95 8.61 5.41
C ILE A 83 -3.99 8.70 3.88
N ASP A 84 -4.47 9.82 3.33
CA ASP A 84 -4.38 10.07 1.89
C ASP A 84 -2.90 10.07 1.54
N VAL A 85 -2.37 8.91 1.13
CA VAL A 85 -0.96 8.69 0.84
C VAL A 85 -0.52 9.68 -0.25
N LYS A 86 -1.42 10.14 -1.13
CA LYS A 86 -1.15 11.17 -2.16
C LYS A 86 -0.85 12.54 -1.56
N SER A 87 -1.42 12.85 -0.39
CA SER A 87 -1.19 14.12 0.32
C SER A 87 0.17 14.18 1.02
N LEU A 88 0.82 13.02 1.24
CA LEU A 88 2.08 12.96 1.96
C LEU A 88 3.25 13.33 1.05
N PHE A 89 3.19 12.96 -0.23
CA PHE A 89 4.28 13.26 -1.17
C PHE A 89 4.36 14.76 -1.45
N GLY A 90 5.36 15.39 -0.84
CA GLY A 90 5.79 16.78 -0.99
C GLY A 90 7.17 17.00 -0.35
N GLY A 91 7.96 17.95 -0.86
CA GLY A 91 9.31 18.24 -0.36
C GLY A 91 10.24 18.74 -1.47
N SER A 92 11.14 19.66 -1.15
CA SER A 92 12.06 20.23 -2.15
C SER A 92 13.46 19.62 -2.13
N ASP A 93 13.86 19.02 -1.01
CA ASP A 93 15.14 18.34 -0.82
C ASP A 93 14.98 16.81 -0.68
N ARG A 94 16.09 16.10 -0.87
CA ARG A 94 16.13 14.62 -0.86
C ARG A 94 15.61 14.01 0.44
N ALA A 95 16.02 14.56 1.58
CA ALA A 95 15.67 14.00 2.88
C ALA A 95 14.16 14.15 3.15
N SER A 96 13.58 15.29 2.76
CA SER A 96 12.15 15.56 2.84
C SER A 96 11.34 14.60 1.95
N ILE A 97 11.74 14.42 0.68
CA ILE A 97 11.07 13.48 -0.25
C ILE A 97 11.04 12.06 0.33
N LEU A 98 12.17 11.58 0.84
CA LEU A 98 12.28 10.24 1.41
C LEU A 98 11.56 10.10 2.76
N SER A 99 11.49 11.17 3.56
CA SER A 99 10.74 11.18 4.82
C SER A 99 9.23 11.04 4.60
N GLU A 100 8.69 11.71 3.58
CA GLU A 100 7.28 11.57 3.23
C GLU A 100 6.97 10.20 2.60
N ALA A 101 7.87 9.67 1.77
CA ALA A 101 7.74 8.32 1.26
C ALA A 101 7.73 7.28 2.40
N GLU A 102 8.64 7.38 3.38
CA GLU A 102 8.67 6.49 4.56
C GLU A 102 7.35 6.58 5.34
N ARG A 103 6.83 7.80 5.55
CA ARG A 103 5.56 8.02 6.26
C ARG A 103 4.37 7.37 5.54
N GLY A 104 4.34 7.44 4.21
CA GLY A 104 3.34 6.74 3.40
C GLY A 104 3.45 5.23 3.56
N GLU A 105 4.66 4.67 3.45
CA GLU A 105 4.88 3.24 3.62
C GLU A 105 4.56 2.75 5.05
N ASP A 106 4.79 3.56 6.08
CA ASP A 106 4.38 3.26 7.46
C ASP A 106 2.85 3.08 7.57
N ALA A 107 2.09 3.96 6.92
CA ALA A 107 0.62 3.87 6.90
C ALA A 107 0.15 2.57 6.23
N ILE A 108 0.76 2.21 5.11
CA ILE A 108 0.41 1.02 4.32
C ILE A 108 0.78 -0.25 5.09
N LYS A 109 1.97 -0.28 5.72
CA LYS A 109 2.40 -1.36 6.60
C LYS A 109 1.42 -1.55 7.77
N ALA A 110 0.93 -0.46 8.36
CA ALA A 110 -0.06 -0.53 9.44
C ALA A 110 -1.40 -1.10 8.94
N ALA A 111 -1.85 -0.73 7.74
CA ALA A 111 -3.05 -1.28 7.15
C ALA A 111 -2.95 -2.79 6.87
N TYR A 112 -1.83 -3.25 6.30
CA TYR A 112 -1.58 -4.68 6.09
C TYR A 112 -1.54 -5.45 7.41
N LYS A 113 -0.92 -4.88 8.44
CA LYS A 113 -0.91 -5.48 9.78
C LYS A 113 -2.34 -5.64 10.33
N LEU A 114 -3.15 -4.58 10.25
CA LEU A 114 -4.53 -4.59 10.73
C LEU A 114 -5.39 -5.60 9.94
N ALA A 115 -5.20 -5.71 8.64
CA ALA A 115 -5.86 -6.73 7.81
C ALA A 115 -5.50 -8.16 8.24
N LEU A 116 -4.25 -8.41 8.63
CA LEU A 116 -3.82 -9.73 9.11
C LEU A 116 -4.31 -10.06 10.52
N GLU A 117 -4.44 -9.04 11.38
CA GLU A 117 -4.88 -9.21 12.78
C GLU A 117 -6.41 -9.28 12.91
N GLU A 118 -7.14 -8.49 12.12
CA GLU A 118 -8.59 -8.26 12.29
C GLU A 118 -9.43 -8.57 11.05
N GLY A 119 -8.81 -8.85 9.90
CA GLY A 119 -9.51 -8.98 8.62
C GLY A 119 -10.30 -10.27 8.42
N GLU A 120 -10.20 -11.24 9.35
CA GLU A 120 -10.88 -12.55 9.28
C GLU A 120 -10.78 -13.19 7.88
N LEU A 121 -9.56 -13.16 7.34
CA LEU A 121 -9.25 -13.60 5.98
C LEU A 121 -9.45 -15.11 5.83
N SER A 122 -9.96 -15.53 4.68
CA SER A 122 -9.89 -16.93 4.25
C SER A 122 -8.44 -17.42 4.15
N ALA A 123 -8.23 -18.73 4.10
CA ALA A 123 -6.88 -19.30 4.02
C ALA A 123 -6.09 -18.81 2.78
N SER A 124 -6.73 -18.73 1.61
CA SER A 124 -6.10 -18.27 0.36
C SER A 124 -5.81 -16.76 0.38
N ALA A 125 -6.72 -15.97 0.97
CA ALA A 125 -6.50 -14.54 1.17
C ALA A 125 -5.37 -14.28 2.17
N LEU A 126 -5.33 -15.02 3.28
CA LEU A 126 -4.34 -14.86 4.33
C LEU A 126 -2.91 -15.09 3.82
N GLU A 127 -2.69 -16.14 3.01
CA GLU A 127 -1.38 -16.41 2.41
C GLU A 127 -0.90 -15.23 1.55
N THR A 128 -1.78 -14.74 0.66
CA THR A 128 -1.46 -13.63 -0.25
C THR A 128 -1.17 -12.34 0.53
N VAL A 129 -2.03 -11.97 1.48
CA VAL A 129 -1.88 -10.75 2.29
C VAL A 129 -0.61 -10.83 3.16
N THR A 130 -0.28 -12.00 3.70
CA THR A 130 0.94 -12.20 4.50
C THR A 130 2.20 -11.97 3.67
N ARG A 131 2.24 -12.53 2.46
CA ARG A 131 3.38 -12.31 1.55
C ARG A 131 3.52 -10.83 1.20
N GLN A 132 2.42 -10.19 0.79
CA GLN A 132 2.42 -8.78 0.44
C GLN A 132 2.84 -7.88 1.63
N ALA A 133 2.41 -8.21 2.86
CA ALA A 133 2.84 -7.48 4.06
C ALA A 133 4.37 -7.55 4.28
N GLY A 134 4.99 -8.71 4.02
CA GLY A 134 6.45 -8.86 4.04
C GLY A 134 7.14 -7.99 3.00
N ASP A 135 6.60 -7.95 1.78
CA ASP A 135 7.11 -7.14 0.68
C ASP A 135 6.97 -5.62 0.94
N ILE A 136 5.85 -5.18 1.53
CA ILE A 136 5.63 -3.80 1.97
C ILE A 136 6.63 -3.41 3.06
N LYS A 137 6.86 -4.30 4.05
CA LYS A 137 7.87 -4.05 5.07
C LYS A 137 9.26 -3.88 4.46
N ALA A 138 9.62 -4.69 3.48
CA ALA A 138 10.91 -4.56 2.79
C ALA A 138 11.03 -3.24 2.01
N ALA A 139 9.94 -2.79 1.37
CA ALA A 139 9.90 -1.50 0.67
C ALA A 139 10.07 -0.31 1.65
N HIS A 140 9.33 -0.34 2.76
CA HIS A 140 9.46 0.61 3.86
C HIS A 140 10.91 0.69 4.36
N ASP A 141 11.53 -0.45 4.67
CA ASP A 141 12.88 -0.49 5.25
C ASP A 141 13.93 0.03 4.25
N ALA A 142 13.77 -0.26 2.96
CA ALA A 142 14.63 0.29 1.91
C ALA A 142 14.52 1.83 1.81
N ILE A 143 13.30 2.39 1.86
CA ILE A 143 13.11 3.84 1.85
C ILE A 143 13.68 4.48 3.11
N LYS A 144 13.49 3.86 4.27
CA LYS A 144 14.06 4.31 5.55
C LYS A 144 15.58 4.41 5.48
N VAL A 145 16.26 3.39 4.92
CA VAL A 145 17.73 3.40 4.77
C VAL A 145 18.19 4.57 3.90
N LEU A 146 17.51 4.81 2.78
CA LEU A 146 17.84 5.95 1.90
C LEU A 146 17.62 7.29 2.61
N ARG A 147 16.54 7.40 3.37
CA ARG A 147 16.18 8.58 4.17
C ARG A 147 17.27 8.87 5.20
N ASP A 148 17.68 7.85 5.95
CA ASP A 148 18.71 7.97 6.98
C ASP A 148 20.06 8.38 6.36
N ALA A 149 20.42 7.82 5.20
CA ALA A 149 21.61 8.23 4.46
C ALA A 149 21.54 9.69 3.98
N ALA A 150 20.38 10.15 3.49
CA ALA A 150 20.20 11.53 3.05
C ALA A 150 20.32 12.53 4.22
N LYS A 151 19.79 12.19 5.40
CA LYS A 151 19.91 13.01 6.62
C LYS A 151 21.32 13.06 7.21
N ALA A 152 22.16 12.07 6.94
CA ALA A 152 23.54 12.04 7.44
C ALA A 152 24.50 12.96 6.66
N VAL A 153 24.09 13.41 5.47
CA VAL A 153 24.91 14.23 4.55
C VAL A 153 24.38 15.67 4.44
N SER A 154 23.17 15.94 4.97
CA SER A 154 22.56 17.28 5.08
C SER A 154 23.05 18.05 6.29
#